data_AF-A0A4Q9FLF0-F1
#
_entry.id   AF-A0A4Q9FLF0-F1
#
_cell.length_a   1.000
_cell.length_b   1.000
_cell.length_c   1.000
_cell.angle_alpha   90.00
_cell.angle_beta   90.00
_cell.angle_gamma   90.00
#
_symmetry.space_group_name_H-M   'P 1'
#
loop_
_entity.id
_entity.type
_entity.pdbx_description
1 polymer ?
#
loop_
_entity_poly.entity_id
_entity_poly.type
_entity_poly.pdbx_seq_one_letter_code
_entity_poly.pdbx_strand_id
1 'polypeptide(L)'
;MQLPLNFEGLIEEANKANLYKRLVQQLNKDFLLANIDLDFHEDVLPSSLKLILHETVYKLIQEKFSEYLNLLYIIDVSEHQVKALDGNDVLKLSEDVSFLILKREWQKVWFKHKYS
;
A
#
# COMPACT_ATOMS: atom_id res chain seq x y z
N MET A 1 -2.64 3.45 17.95
CA MET A 1 -1.97 2.34 17.24
C MET A 1 -0.49 2.66 17.22
N GLN A 2 0.39 1.71 17.52
CA GLN A 2 1.79 1.88 17.13
C GLN A 2 1.86 1.67 15.61
N LEU A 3 2.55 2.54 14.90
CA LEU A 3 2.62 2.42 13.45
C LEU A 3 3.72 1.41 13.09
N PRO A 4 3.44 0.43 12.23
CA PRO A 4 4.47 -0.49 11.79
C PRO A 4 5.59 0.29 11.10
N LEU A 5 6.82 -0.14 11.37
CA LEU A 5 8.04 0.49 10.85
C LEU A 5 8.50 -0.13 9.54
N ASN A 6 8.04 -1.36 9.24
CA ASN A 6 8.38 -2.09 8.03
C ASN A 6 7.23 -3.04 7.64
N PHE A 7 7.38 -3.66 6.47
CA PHE A 7 6.40 -4.58 5.90
C PHE A 7 6.10 -5.77 6.83
N GLU A 8 7.13 -6.42 7.37
CA GLU A 8 6.97 -7.61 8.21
C GLU A 8 6.14 -7.31 9.47
N GLY A 9 6.45 -6.20 10.15
CA GLY A 9 5.69 -5.77 11.33
C GLY A 9 4.24 -5.43 11.00
N LEU A 10 3.97 -4.83 9.83
CA LEU A 10 2.60 -4.55 9.38
C LEU A 10 1.81 -5.85 9.17
N ILE A 11 2.41 -6.82 8.49
CA ILE A 11 1.78 -8.12 8.22
C ILE A 11 1.58 -8.90 9.51
N GLU A 12 2.54 -8.86 10.43
CA GLU A 12 2.41 -9.50 11.73
C GLU A 12 1.25 -8.89 12.54
N GLU A 13 1.15 -7.56 12.61
CA GLU A 13 0.03 -6.88 13.26
C GLU A 13 -1.32 -7.22 12.61
N ALA A 14 -1.39 -7.18 11.27
CA ALA A 14 -2.60 -7.48 10.52
C ALA A 14 -3.09 -8.92 10.75
N ASN A 15 -2.16 -9.88 10.79
CA ASN A 15 -2.48 -11.28 11.07
C ASN A 15 -2.88 -11.49 12.54
N LYS A 16 -2.15 -10.90 13.50
CA LYS A 16 -2.51 -10.97 14.93
C LYS A 16 -3.91 -10.42 15.19
N ALA A 17 -4.32 -9.39 14.45
CA ALA A 17 -5.66 -8.82 14.55
C ALA A 17 -6.73 -9.59 13.75
N ASN A 18 -6.37 -10.62 12.97
CA ASN A 18 -7.23 -11.29 11.99
C ASN A 18 -7.84 -10.32 10.95
N LEU A 19 -7.08 -9.29 10.57
CA LEU A 19 -7.49 -8.23 9.65
C LEU A 19 -6.77 -8.26 8.31
N TYR A 20 -5.89 -9.24 8.07
CA TYR A 20 -5.14 -9.35 6.81
C TYR A 20 -6.06 -9.37 5.58
N LYS A 21 -7.13 -10.17 5.59
CA LYS A 21 -8.11 -10.19 4.49
C LYS A 21 -8.74 -8.81 4.25
N ARG A 22 -9.07 -8.09 5.33
CA ARG A 22 -9.63 -6.74 5.22
C ARG A 22 -8.63 -5.72 4.68
N LEU A 23 -7.35 -5.88 5.00
CA LEU A 23 -6.26 -5.10 4.39
C LEU A 23 -6.21 -5.33 2.88
N VAL A 24 -6.26 -6.59 2.44
CA VAL A 24 -6.26 -6.94 1.01
C VAL A 24 -7.50 -6.37 0.30
N GLN A 25 -8.69 -6.55 0.86
CA GLN A 25 -9.94 -6.00 0.31
C GLN A 25 -9.89 -4.47 0.19
N GLN A 26 -9.38 -3.80 1.21
CA GLN A 26 -9.28 -2.35 1.24
C GLN A 26 -8.25 -1.85 0.20
N LEU A 27 -7.13 -2.56 0.04
CA LEU A 27 -6.13 -2.31 -1.01
C LEU A 27 -6.75 -2.44 -2.42
N ASN A 28 -7.41 -3.57 -2.72
CA ASN A 28 -8.06 -3.78 -4.03
C ASN A 28 -9.09 -2.68 -4.33
N LYS A 29 -9.88 -2.30 -3.32
CA LYS A 29 -10.89 -1.25 -3.46
C LYS A 29 -10.26 0.08 -3.89
N ASP A 30 -9.19 0.50 -3.24
CA ASP A 30 -8.60 1.81 -3.51
C ASP A 30 -7.79 1.82 -4.82
N PHE A 31 -7.17 0.69 -5.19
CA PHE A 31 -6.57 0.51 -6.53
C PHE A 31 -7.62 0.57 -7.64
N LEU A 32 -8.78 -0.07 -7.46
CA LEU A 32 -9.89 0.00 -8.40
C LEU A 32 -10.43 1.43 -8.53
N LEU A 33 -10.57 2.16 -7.42
CA LEU A 33 -10.97 3.58 -7.45
C LEU A 33 -9.95 4.45 -8.19
N ALA A 34 -8.66 4.08 -8.14
CA ALA A 34 -7.61 4.74 -8.90
C ALA A 34 -7.56 4.36 -10.38
N ASN A 35 -8.49 3.50 -10.83
CA ASN A 35 -8.56 2.95 -12.18
C ASN A 35 -7.30 2.12 -12.54
N ILE A 36 -6.74 1.43 -11.54
CA ILE A 36 -5.59 0.54 -11.70
C ILE A 36 -6.09 -0.89 -11.61
N ASP A 37 -5.82 -1.66 -12.67
CA ASP A 37 -6.19 -3.08 -12.76
C ASP A 37 -5.22 -3.93 -11.93
N LEU A 38 -5.40 -3.87 -10.61
CA LEU A 38 -4.70 -4.68 -9.62
C LEU A 38 -5.72 -5.25 -8.64
N ASP A 39 -5.83 -6.58 -8.62
CA ASP A 39 -6.72 -7.30 -7.72
C ASP A 39 -6.00 -8.49 -7.11
N PHE A 40 -6.02 -8.57 -5.79
CA PHE A 40 -5.43 -9.65 -5.02
C PHE A 40 -6.50 -10.58 -4.46
N HIS A 41 -6.26 -11.89 -4.52
CA HIS A 41 -7.06 -12.83 -3.74
C HIS A 41 -6.89 -12.56 -2.24
N GLU A 42 -7.95 -12.69 -1.44
CA GLU A 42 -7.89 -12.40 0.01
C GLU A 42 -6.88 -13.26 0.78
N ASP A 43 -6.56 -14.43 0.24
CA ASP A 43 -5.58 -15.38 0.76
C ASP A 43 -4.20 -15.26 0.09
N VAL A 44 -3.93 -14.14 -0.60
CA VAL A 44 -2.62 -13.88 -1.20
C VAL A 44 -1.52 -13.99 -0.14
N LEU A 45 -0.39 -14.59 -0.52
CA LEU A 45 0.76 -14.67 0.38
C LEU A 45 1.35 -13.26 0.59
N PRO A 46 1.77 -12.89 1.82
CA PRO A 46 2.40 -11.60 2.05
C PRO A 46 3.60 -11.31 1.15
N SER A 47 4.40 -12.32 0.83
CA SER A 47 5.52 -12.19 -0.11
C SER A 47 5.05 -11.84 -1.53
N SER A 48 4.01 -12.51 -2.03
CA SER A 48 3.40 -12.23 -3.33
C SER A 48 2.77 -10.84 -3.37
N LEU A 49 2.05 -10.45 -2.32
CA LEU A 49 1.49 -9.11 -2.19
C LEU A 49 2.59 -8.04 -2.22
N LYS A 50 3.68 -8.23 -1.46
CA LYS A 50 4.82 -7.31 -1.47
C LYS A 50 5.42 -7.16 -2.87
N LEU A 51 5.70 -8.28 -3.53
CA LEU A 51 6.35 -8.30 -4.83
C LEU A 51 5.49 -7.61 -5.90
N ILE A 52 4.24 -8.04 -6.06
CA ILE A 52 3.36 -7.54 -7.11
C ILE A 52 3.03 -6.06 -6.87
N LEU A 53 2.81 -5.65 -5.62
CA LEU A 53 2.57 -4.24 -5.30
C LEU A 53 3.78 -3.38 -5.67
N HIS A 54 4.99 -3.84 -5.32
CA HIS A 54 6.23 -3.14 -5.66
C HIS A 54 6.41 -3.00 -7.16
N GLU A 55 6.25 -4.08 -7.92
CA GLU A 55 6.31 -4.07 -9.39
C GLU A 55 5.27 -3.13 -10.00
N THR A 56 4.05 -3.14 -9.46
CA THR A 56 2.97 -2.28 -9.94
C THR A 56 3.30 -0.80 -9.69
N VAL A 57 3.72 -0.44 -8.48
CA VAL A 57 4.12 0.94 -8.15
C VAL A 57 5.31 1.38 -8.98
N TYR A 58 6.32 0.51 -9.17
CA TYR A 58 7.46 0.79 -10.03
C TYR A 58 7.02 1.13 -11.46
N LYS A 59 6.15 0.30 -12.03
CA LYS A 59 5.61 0.52 -13.38
C LYS A 59 4.79 1.81 -13.46
N LEU A 60 3.98 2.11 -12.45
CA LEU A 60 3.20 3.35 -12.39
C LEU A 60 4.10 4.58 -12.38
N ILE A 61 5.18 4.56 -11.60
CA ILE A 61 6.13 5.68 -11.54
C ILE A 61 6.82 5.89 -12.90
N GLN A 62 7.21 4.81 -13.58
CA GLN A 62 7.95 4.91 -14.85
C GLN A 62 7.08 5.21 -16.07
N GLU A 63 5.94 4.53 -16.20
CA GLU A 63 5.16 4.52 -17.44
C GLU A 63 3.86 5.33 -17.34
N LYS A 64 3.33 5.50 -16.11
CA LYS A 64 1.96 5.99 -15.88
C LYS A 64 1.91 6.97 -14.71
N PHE A 65 2.78 7.98 -14.73
CA PHE A 65 2.97 8.91 -13.60
C PHE A 65 1.68 9.63 -13.16
N SER A 66 0.75 9.92 -14.08
CA SER A 66 -0.56 10.48 -13.73
C SER A 66 -1.43 9.49 -12.94
N GLU A 67 -1.43 8.21 -13.29
CA GLU A 67 -2.14 7.16 -12.53
C GLU A 67 -1.49 6.96 -11.16
N TYR A 68 -0.15 7.04 -11.07
CA TYR A 68 0.57 7.02 -9.81
C TYR A 68 0.13 8.15 -8.86
N LEU A 69 0.08 9.40 -9.32
CA LEU A 69 -0.36 10.52 -8.49
C LEU A 69 -1.82 10.36 -8.05
N ASN A 70 -2.69 9.88 -8.96
CA ASN A 70 -4.09 9.60 -8.64
C ASN A 70 -4.23 8.53 -7.55
N LEU A 71 -3.43 7.46 -7.63
CA LEU A 71 -3.39 6.40 -6.62
C LEU A 71 -3.01 6.96 -5.24
N LEU A 72 -1.94 7.74 -5.15
CA LEU A 72 -1.51 8.31 -3.88
C LEU A 72 -2.59 9.21 -3.25
N TYR A 73 -3.28 9.99 -4.09
CA TYR A 73 -4.37 10.86 -3.66
C TYR A 73 -5.55 10.07 -3.08
N ILE A 74 -6.01 9.03 -3.79
CA ILE A 74 -7.13 8.18 -3.36
C ILE A 74 -6.79 7.44 -2.06
N ILE A 75 -5.55 6.96 -1.94
CA ILE A 75 -5.07 6.24 -0.77
C ILE A 75 -4.82 7.16 0.44
N ASP A 76 -4.77 8.48 0.24
CA ASP A 76 -4.40 9.47 1.27
C ASP A 76 -2.93 9.28 1.74
N VAL A 77 -2.03 8.95 0.82
CA VAL A 77 -0.58 8.93 1.10
C VAL A 77 -0.08 10.37 1.22
N SER A 78 0.70 10.65 2.28
CA SER A 78 1.23 11.99 2.51
C SER A 78 2.25 12.37 1.44
N GLU A 79 1.93 13.39 0.64
CA GLU A 79 2.83 13.96 -0.36
C GLU A 79 4.17 14.42 0.24
N HIS A 80 4.14 14.96 1.46
CA HIS A 80 5.34 15.35 2.19
C HIS A 80 6.26 14.15 2.46
N GLN A 81 5.70 12.99 2.82
CA GLN A 81 6.49 11.77 3.05
C GLN A 81 7.11 11.27 1.74
N VAL A 82 6.34 11.30 0.65
CA VAL A 82 6.83 10.87 -0.67
C VAL A 82 7.95 11.80 -1.17
N LYS A 83 7.80 13.12 -1.02
CA LYS A 83 8.84 14.10 -1.40
C LYS A 83 10.12 14.03 -0.57
N ALA A 84 10.05 13.46 0.62
CA ALA A 84 11.21 13.26 1.48
C ALA A 84 12.03 12.02 1.10
N LEU A 85 11.50 11.15 0.22
CA LEU A 85 12.22 9.99 -0.30
C LEU A 85 13.22 10.40 -1.37
N ASP A 86 14.29 9.62 -1.50
CA ASP A 86 15.26 9.80 -2.59
C ASP A 86 14.64 9.34 -3.92
N GLY A 87 14.49 10.28 -4.85
CA GLY A 87 13.93 10.02 -6.18
C GLY A 87 14.96 9.57 -7.22
N ASN A 88 16.26 9.50 -6.88
CA ASN A 88 17.31 9.14 -7.83
C ASN A 88 17.29 7.65 -8.21
N ASP A 89 16.82 6.79 -7.31
CA ASP A 89 16.64 5.35 -7.54
C ASP A 89 15.15 5.01 -7.54
N VAL A 90 14.58 4.83 -8.73
CA VAL A 90 13.16 4.49 -8.92
C VAL A 90 12.81 3.12 -8.31
N LEU A 91 13.75 2.17 -8.30
CA LEU A 91 13.52 0.86 -7.70
C LEU A 91 13.38 1.00 -6.18
N LYS A 92 14.24 1.81 -5.56
CA LYS A 92 14.15 2.08 -4.13
C LYS A 92 12.92 2.92 -3.78
N LEU A 93 12.65 3.97 -4.55
CA LEU A 93 11.49 4.84 -4.38
C LEU A 93 10.18 4.04 -4.42
N SER A 94 10.02 3.15 -5.41
CA SER A 94 8.83 2.32 -5.53
C SER A 94 8.67 1.34 -4.37
N GLU A 95 9.76 0.81 -3.79
CA GLU A 95 9.71 -0.02 -2.59
C GLU A 95 9.17 0.78 -1.39
N ASP A 96 9.75 1.95 -1.15
CA ASP A 96 9.40 2.80 -0.01
C ASP A 96 7.96 3.32 -0.12
N VAL A 97 7.54 3.72 -1.32
CA VAL A 97 6.17 4.14 -1.60
C VAL A 97 5.18 2.99 -1.46
N SER A 98 5.52 1.78 -1.89
CA SER A 98 4.67 0.60 -1.70
C SER A 98 4.41 0.32 -0.23
N PHE A 99 5.43 0.53 0.63
CA PHE A 99 5.24 0.44 2.06
C PHE A 99 4.35 1.57 2.61
N LEU A 100 4.50 2.81 2.15
CA LEU A 100 3.63 3.93 2.55
C LEU A 100 2.16 3.68 2.20
N ILE A 101 1.91 3.11 1.02
CA ILE A 101 0.57 2.68 0.57
C ILE A 101 -0.01 1.67 1.56
N LEU A 102 0.70 0.56 1.80
CA LEU A 102 0.23 -0.49 2.72
C LEU A 102 0.01 0.05 4.12
N LYS A 103 0.91 0.92 4.60
CA LYS A 103 0.80 1.56 5.91
C LYS A 103 -0.48 2.39 6.02
N ARG A 104 -0.87 3.11 4.97
CA ARG A 104 -2.14 3.85 4.96
C ARG A 104 -3.35 2.94 4.92
N GLU A 105 -3.33 1.90 4.10
CA GLU A 105 -4.43 0.94 4.06
C GLU A 105 -4.61 0.22 5.40
N TRP A 106 -3.51 -0.13 6.06
CA TRP A 106 -3.55 -0.70 7.40
C TRP A 106 -4.17 0.24 8.42
N GLN A 107 -3.78 1.51 8.43
CA GLN A 107 -4.38 2.51 9.31
C GLN A 107 -5.91 2.57 9.11
N LYS A 108 -6.39 2.66 7.86
CA LYS A 108 -7.82 2.70 7.55
C LYS A 108 -8.56 1.48 8.11
N VAL A 109 -8.03 0.29 7.86
CA VAL A 109 -8.63 -0.97 8.33
C VAL A 109 -8.62 -1.06 9.86
N TRP A 110 -7.52 -0.68 10.50
CA TRP A 110 -7.40 -0.71 11.95
C TRP A 110 -8.35 0.29 12.63
N PHE A 111 -8.41 1.53 12.15
CA PHE A 111 -9.32 2.55 12.69
C PHE A 111 -10.77 2.12 12.51
N LYS A 112 -11.13 1.60 11.33
CA LYS A 112 -12.46 1.06 11.09
C LYS A 112 -12.78 -0.09 12.05
N HIS A 113 -11.87 -1.05 12.25
CA HIS A 113 -12.10 -2.15 13.19
C HIS A 113 -12.23 -1.69 14.65
N LYS A 114 -11.45 -0.70 15.08
CA LYS A 114 -11.45 -0.23 16.47
C LYS A 114 -12.67 0.62 16.85
N TYR A 115 -13.21 1.38 15.90
CA TYR A 115 -14.25 2.37 16.14
C TYR A 115 -15.58 2.08 15.42
N SER A 116 -15.72 0.89 14.80
CA SER A 116 -17.01 0.39 14.29
C SER A 116 -17.75 -0.45 15.33
#